data_AF-A0A2R6KV84-F1
#
_entry.id   AF-A0A2R6KV84-F1
#
_cell.length_a   1.000
_cell.length_b   1.000
_cell.length_c   1.000
_cell.angle_alpha   90.00
_cell.angle_beta   90.00
_cell.angle_gamma   90.00
#
_symmetry.space_group_name_H-M   'P 1'
#
loop_
_entity.id
_entity.type
_entity.pdbx_description
1 polymer ?
#
loop_
_entity_poly.entity_id
_entity_poly.type
_entity_poly.pdbx_seq_one_letter_code
_entity_poly.pdbx_strand_id
1 'polypeptide(L)'
;MVWQSTPWADPLLVSTVVAATLAVFGLLYVLLVRGDRRVTAFATLMLGTAVWTLGYSFQFASADLAGKRLWATVSLVGEAIVPAAWCTFALVYARREAWLTRMRLAALWTVPALTVALAVTNANHGLVWRETATATAPGTGPTRT
;
A
#
# COMPACT_ATOMS: atom_id res chain seq x y z
N MET A 1 2.60 12.79 19.98
CA MET A 1 1.69 12.08 19.05
C MET A 1 0.48 11.64 19.84
N VAL A 2 -0.70 12.20 19.59
CA VAL A 2 -1.95 11.76 20.23
C VAL A 2 -2.48 10.59 19.40
N TRP A 3 -2.46 9.39 19.98
CA TRP A 3 -2.98 8.17 19.36
C TRP A 3 -4.50 8.15 19.47
N GLN A 4 -5.20 8.00 18.33
CA GLN A 4 -6.64 7.79 18.32
C GLN A 4 -6.95 6.30 18.16
N SER A 5 -7.57 5.70 19.19
CA SER A 5 -8.02 4.31 19.15
C SER A 5 -9.27 4.20 18.27
N THR A 6 -9.06 4.05 16.97
CA THR A 6 -10.16 3.77 16.03
C THR A 6 -10.39 2.25 15.95
N PRO A 7 -11.62 1.73 16.14
CA PRO A 7 -11.92 0.29 16.11
C PRO A 7 -11.48 -0.44 14.83
N TRP A 8 -11.26 0.30 13.74
CA TRP A 8 -10.89 -0.22 12.43
C TRP A 8 -9.38 -0.47 12.27
N ALA A 9 -8.53 0.05 13.16
CA ALA A 9 -7.08 -0.10 13.06
C ALA A 9 -6.59 -1.51 13.46
N ASP A 10 -7.28 -2.14 14.41
CA ASP A 10 -6.94 -3.46 14.96
C ASP A 10 -7.00 -4.61 13.93
N PRO A 11 -8.07 -4.77 13.11
CA PRO A 11 -8.11 -5.82 12.09
C PRO A 11 -7.05 -5.63 10.99
N LEU A 12 -6.66 -4.38 10.70
CA LEU A 12 -5.60 -4.08 9.74
C LEU A 12 -4.22 -4.49 10.26
N LEU A 13 -3.96 -4.34 11.57
CA LEU A 13 -2.71 -4.81 12.18
C LEU A 13 -2.62 -6.34 12.14
N VAL A 14 -3.72 -7.04 12.45
CA VAL A 14 -3.76 -8.51 12.33
C VAL A 14 -3.48 -8.95 10.90
N SER A 15 -4.11 -8.30 9.92
CA SER A 15 -3.88 -8.57 8.50
C SER A 15 -2.42 -8.32 8.10
N THR A 16 -1.82 -7.25 8.64
CA THR A 16 -0.39 -6.92 8.42
C THR A 16 0.53 -8.01 8.93
N VAL A 17 0.30 -8.51 10.14
CA VAL A 17 1.12 -9.58 10.74
C VAL A 17 1.04 -10.84 9.88
N VAL A 18 -0.16 -11.28 9.51
CA VAL A 18 -0.36 -12.47 8.66
C VAL A 18 0.34 -12.31 7.31
N ALA A 19 0.13 -11.18 6.64
CA ALA A 19 0.74 -10.90 5.35
C ALA A 19 2.27 -10.82 5.44
N ALA A 20 2.81 -10.15 6.47
CA ALA A 20 4.25 -10.05 6.69
C ALA A 20 4.88 -11.41 6.98
N THR A 21 4.25 -12.26 7.80
CA THR A 21 4.72 -13.62 8.06
C THR A 21 4.79 -14.45 6.78
N LEU A 22 3.74 -14.39 5.95
CA LEU A 22 3.72 -15.11 4.66
C LEU A 22 4.76 -14.57 3.68
N ALA A 23 4.96 -13.24 3.63
CA ALA A 23 5.97 -12.62 2.79
C ALA A 23 7.39 -13.03 3.19
N VAL A 24 7.70 -12.98 4.50
CA VAL A 24 9.01 -13.39 5.05
C VAL A 24 9.24 -14.87 4.80
N PHE A 25 8.26 -15.73 5.07
CA PHE A 25 8.36 -17.17 4.82
C PHE A 25 8.62 -17.46 3.33
N GLY A 26 7.87 -16.82 2.43
CA GLY A 26 8.06 -16.95 0.98
C GLY A 26 9.42 -16.45 0.50
N LEU A 27 9.90 -15.32 1.04
CA LEU A 27 11.23 -14.78 0.72
C LEU A 27 12.34 -15.72 1.21
N LEU A 28 12.26 -16.19 2.45
CA LEU A 28 13.21 -17.16 3.00
C LEU A 28 13.21 -18.46 2.20
N TYR A 29 12.05 -18.96 1.78
CA TYR A 29 11.96 -20.14 0.92
C TYR A 29 12.68 -19.95 -0.42
N VAL A 30 12.48 -18.79 -1.06
CA VAL A 30 13.13 -18.44 -2.34
C VAL A 30 14.65 -18.33 -2.19
N LEU A 31 15.12 -17.74 -1.07
CA LEU A 31 16.54 -17.53 -0.81
C LEU A 31 17.27 -18.81 -0.38
N LEU A 32 16.62 -19.68 0.40
CA LEU A 32 17.26 -20.82 1.07
C LEU A 32 17.08 -22.16 0.33
N VAL A 33 16.02 -22.31 -0.47
CA VAL A 33 15.68 -23.61 -1.07
C VAL A 33 15.77 -23.57 -2.59
N ARG A 34 14.81 -22.91 -3.25
CA ARG A 34 14.74 -22.79 -4.71
C ARG A 34 13.95 -21.54 -5.11
N GLY A 35 14.45 -20.85 -6.13
CA GLY A 35 13.70 -19.78 -6.79
C GLY A 35 12.55 -20.33 -7.62
N ASP A 36 11.37 -20.50 -7.02
CA ASP A 36 10.11 -20.73 -7.74
C ASP A 36 9.40 -19.39 -7.98
N ARG A 37 9.16 -19.09 -9.26
CA ARG A 37 8.53 -17.84 -9.71
C ARG A 37 7.14 -17.63 -9.11
N ARG A 38 6.42 -18.72 -8.76
CA ARG A 38 5.13 -18.68 -8.06
C ARG A 38 5.29 -18.14 -6.65
N VAL A 39 6.28 -18.67 -5.92
CA VAL A 39 6.57 -18.26 -4.54
C VAL A 39 7.06 -16.82 -4.52
N THR A 40 7.89 -16.41 -5.47
CA THR A 40 8.32 -15.02 -5.60
C THR A 40 7.12 -14.09 -5.83
N ALA A 41 6.25 -14.40 -6.79
CA ALA A 41 5.08 -13.56 -7.08
C ALA A 41 4.12 -13.48 -5.88
N PHE A 42 3.91 -14.60 -5.18
CA PHE A 42 3.11 -14.64 -3.96
C PHE A 42 3.74 -13.83 -2.81
N ALA A 43 5.05 -13.97 -2.60
CA ALA A 43 5.77 -13.22 -1.58
C ALA A 43 5.72 -11.70 -1.86
N THR A 44 5.87 -11.29 -3.13
CA THR A 44 5.73 -9.89 -3.53
C THR A 44 4.32 -9.37 -3.28
N LEU A 45 3.29 -10.17 -3.58
CA LEU A 45 1.90 -9.82 -3.28
C LEU A 45 1.69 -9.62 -1.77
N MET A 46 2.14 -10.58 -0.95
CA MET A 46 2.01 -10.51 0.49
C MET A 46 2.80 -9.34 1.09
N LEU A 47 3.96 -9.02 0.55
CA LEU A 47 4.74 -7.85 0.95
C LEU A 47 3.99 -6.55 0.63
N GLY A 48 3.42 -6.42 -0.57
CA GLY A 48 2.59 -5.28 -0.95
C GLY A 48 1.39 -5.11 -0.03
N THR A 49 0.69 -6.22 0.27
CA THR A 49 -0.43 -6.23 1.23
C THR A 49 0.01 -5.78 2.63
N ALA A 50 1.13 -6.30 3.14
CA ALA A 50 1.64 -5.93 4.46
C ALA A 50 1.99 -4.44 4.54
N VAL A 51 2.67 -3.90 3.51
CA VAL A 51 2.97 -2.46 3.43
C VAL A 51 1.70 -1.63 3.38
N TRP A 52 0.71 -2.08 2.60
CA TRP A 52 -0.57 -1.39 2.47
C TRP A 52 -1.32 -1.31 3.79
N THR A 53 -1.55 -2.46 4.44
CA THR A 53 -2.32 -2.53 5.69
C THR A 53 -1.59 -1.88 6.85
N LEU A 54 -0.26 -1.96 6.88
CA LEU A 54 0.56 -1.24 7.87
C LEU A 54 0.39 0.27 7.72
N GLY A 55 0.60 0.80 6.51
CA GLY A 55 0.41 2.22 6.24
C GLY A 55 -1.01 2.66 6.61
N TYR A 56 -2.01 1.84 6.35
CA TYR A 56 -3.41 2.23 6.50
C TYR A 56 -3.79 2.28 7.98
N SER A 57 -3.28 1.32 8.76
CA SER A 57 -3.44 1.32 10.22
C SER A 57 -2.80 2.57 10.85
N PHE A 58 -1.57 2.92 10.46
CA PHE A 58 -0.88 4.10 10.98
C PHE A 58 -1.50 5.42 10.48
N GLN A 59 -2.10 5.42 9.30
CA GLN A 59 -2.86 6.55 8.78
C GLN A 59 -4.08 6.84 9.68
N PHE A 60 -4.82 5.81 10.09
CA PHE A 60 -5.95 5.97 11.01
C PHE A 60 -5.52 6.37 12.42
N ALA A 61 -4.40 5.84 12.89
CA ALA A 61 -3.86 6.19 14.20
C ALA A 61 -3.33 7.64 14.29
N SER A 62 -2.97 8.24 13.16
CA SER A 62 -2.38 9.58 13.11
C SER A 62 -3.44 10.67 13.29
N ALA A 63 -3.28 11.52 14.30
CA ALA A 63 -4.18 12.67 14.52
C ALA A 63 -3.84 13.88 13.62
N ASP A 64 -2.57 14.05 13.26
CA ASP A 64 -2.08 15.19 12.47
C ASP A 64 -2.10 14.94 10.95
N LEU A 65 -2.32 16.00 10.17
CA LEU A 65 -2.43 15.93 8.71
C LEU A 65 -1.14 15.48 8.03
N ALA A 66 0.03 15.90 8.53
CA ALA A 66 1.32 15.49 7.97
C ALA A 66 1.56 13.99 8.19
N GLY A 67 1.22 13.48 9.37
CA GLY A 67 1.26 12.05 9.68
C GLY A 67 0.32 11.24 8.77
N LYS A 68 -0.93 11.67 8.62
CA LYS A 68 -1.90 11.03 7.72
C LYS A 68 -1.40 10.97 6.28
N ARG A 69 -0.80 12.05 5.77
CA ARG A 69 -0.25 12.10 4.40
C ARG A 69 0.93 11.16 4.20
N LEU A 70 1.86 11.11 5.16
CA LEU A 70 3.00 10.19 5.11
C LEU A 70 2.52 8.74 5.01
N TRP A 71 1.65 8.33 5.93
CA TRP A 71 1.15 6.96 5.97
C TRP A 71 0.21 6.62 4.80
N ALA A 72 -0.57 7.58 4.31
CA ALA A 72 -1.33 7.43 3.06
C ALA A 72 -0.41 7.16 1.86
N THR A 73 0.75 7.83 1.80
CA THR A 73 1.75 7.60 0.76
C THR A 73 2.32 6.20 0.87
N VAL A 74 2.67 5.74 2.08
CA VAL A 74 3.15 4.37 2.33
C VAL A 74 2.09 3.33 1.94
N SER A 75 0.83 3.53 2.33
CA SER A 75 -0.29 2.67 1.93
C SER A 75 -0.42 2.56 0.43
N LEU A 76 -0.37 3.70 -0.26
CA LEU A 76 -0.51 3.76 -1.71
C LEU A 76 0.61 2.99 -2.42
N VAL A 77 1.83 2.96 -1.88
CA VAL A 77 2.91 2.10 -2.40
C VAL A 77 2.52 0.63 -2.36
N GLY A 78 2.05 0.15 -1.21
CA GLY A 78 1.60 -1.23 -1.08
C GLY A 78 0.42 -1.54 -2.00
N GLU A 79 -0.57 -0.66 -2.03
CA GLU A 79 -1.78 -0.79 -2.85
C GLU A 79 -1.48 -0.84 -4.34
N ALA A 80 -0.53 -0.03 -4.82
CA ALA A 80 -0.11 -0.05 -6.22
C ALA A 80 0.56 -1.39 -6.59
N ILE A 81 1.36 -1.97 -5.68
CA ILE A 81 2.09 -3.22 -5.93
C ILE A 81 1.14 -4.43 -6.01
N VAL A 82 0.07 -4.44 -5.21
CA VAL A 82 -0.83 -5.59 -5.05
C VAL A 82 -1.44 -6.07 -6.38
N PRO A 83 -2.07 -5.24 -7.23
CA PRO A 83 -2.63 -5.67 -8.51
C PRO A 83 -1.59 -6.27 -9.47
N ALA A 84 -0.42 -5.64 -9.60
CA ALA A 84 0.63 -6.12 -10.50
C ALA A 84 1.21 -7.46 -10.02
N ALA A 85 1.43 -7.61 -8.72
CA ALA A 85 1.87 -8.85 -8.10
C ALA A 85 0.80 -9.94 -8.22
N TRP A 86 -0.48 -9.61 -8.01
CA TRP A 86 -1.61 -10.52 -8.16
C TRP A 86 -1.74 -11.04 -9.58
N CYS A 87 -1.73 -10.16 -10.58
CA CYS A 87 -1.77 -10.55 -11.99
C CYS A 87 -0.60 -11.47 -12.37
N THR A 88 0.60 -11.16 -11.88
CA THR A 88 1.77 -12.00 -12.08
C THR A 88 1.54 -13.38 -11.44
N PHE A 89 1.16 -13.42 -10.17
CA PHE A 89 0.88 -14.66 -9.44
C PHE A 89 -0.18 -15.50 -10.14
N ALA A 90 -1.31 -14.91 -10.54
CA ALA A 90 -2.41 -15.61 -11.21
C ALA A 90 -1.97 -16.24 -12.53
N LEU A 91 -1.16 -15.55 -13.34
CA LEU A 91 -0.66 -16.09 -14.60
C LEU A 91 0.34 -17.23 -14.40
N VAL A 92 1.23 -17.12 -13.42
CA VAL A 92 2.17 -18.21 -13.09
C VAL A 92 1.41 -19.40 -12.49
N TYR A 93 0.46 -19.16 -11.59
CA TYR A 93 -0.38 -20.19 -10.99
C TYR A 93 -1.21 -20.94 -12.04
N ALA A 94 -1.77 -20.23 -13.02
CA ALA A 94 -2.49 -20.82 -14.16
C ALA A 94 -1.58 -21.53 -15.19
N ARG A 95 -0.27 -21.62 -14.93
CA ARG A 95 0.75 -22.14 -15.87
C ARG A 95 0.76 -21.43 -17.22
N ARG A 96 0.40 -20.14 -17.24
CA ARG A 96 0.41 -19.25 -18.41
C ARG A 96 1.63 -18.33 -18.43
N GLU A 97 2.78 -18.82 -17.93
CA GLU A 97 4.02 -18.04 -17.82
C GLU A 97 4.54 -17.51 -19.16
N ALA A 98 4.19 -18.17 -20.28
CA ALA A 98 4.50 -17.70 -21.62
C ALA A 98 3.91 -16.31 -21.93
N TRP A 99 2.86 -15.89 -21.21
CA TRP A 99 2.27 -14.56 -21.34
C TRP A 99 3.07 -13.48 -20.59
N LEU A 100 3.91 -13.87 -19.63
CA LEU A 100 4.79 -13.00 -18.83
C LEU A 100 6.16 -12.82 -19.50
N THR A 101 6.15 -12.32 -20.73
CA THR A 101 7.38 -11.87 -21.39
C THR A 101 7.99 -10.69 -20.62
N ARG A 102 9.31 -10.50 -20.70
CA ARG A 102 9.99 -9.39 -20.02
C ARG A 102 9.35 -8.03 -20.33
N MET A 103 8.91 -7.82 -21.58
CA MET A 103 8.24 -6.59 -22.01
C MET A 103 6.86 -6.42 -21.36
N ARG A 104 6.02 -7.46 -21.35
CA ARG A 104 4.69 -7.39 -20.73
C ARG A 104 4.77 -7.24 -19.22
N LEU A 105 5.73 -7.90 -18.60
CA LEU A 105 6.02 -7.73 -17.17
C LEU A 105 6.48 -6.30 -16.88
N ALA A 106 7.40 -5.74 -17.67
CA ALA A 106 7.83 -4.35 -17.52
C ALA A 106 6.66 -3.37 -17.69
N ALA A 107 5.81 -3.56 -18.71
CA ALA A 107 4.62 -2.73 -18.92
C ALA A 107 3.66 -2.80 -17.72
N LEU A 108 3.42 -4.01 -17.18
CA LEU A 108 2.57 -4.22 -16.01
C LEU A 108 3.10 -3.49 -14.77
N TRP A 109 4.43 -3.53 -14.55
CA TRP A 109 5.08 -2.87 -13.42
C TRP A 109 5.33 -1.37 -13.63
N THR A 110 5.21 -0.87 -14.86
CA THR A 110 5.32 0.57 -15.15
C THR A 110 4.18 1.34 -14.52
N VAL A 111 2.95 0.79 -14.55
CA VAL A 111 1.78 1.42 -13.94
C VAL A 111 1.98 1.69 -12.43
N PRO A 112 2.28 0.69 -11.58
CA PRO A 112 2.50 0.96 -10.16
C PRO A 112 3.73 1.83 -9.90
N ALA A 113 4.81 1.71 -10.71
CA ALA A 113 5.97 2.58 -10.57
C ALA A 113 5.62 4.07 -10.80
N LEU A 114 4.82 4.36 -11.84
CA LEU A 114 4.34 5.72 -12.10
C LEU A 114 3.40 6.21 -11.01
N THR A 115 2.46 5.38 -10.55
CA THR A 115 1.55 5.72 -9.45
C THR A 115 2.31 6.08 -8.18
N VAL A 116 3.34 5.30 -7.82
CA VAL A 116 4.20 5.59 -6.67
C VAL A 116 5.01 6.87 -6.88
N ALA A 117 5.58 7.07 -8.06
CA ALA A 117 6.33 8.28 -8.38
C ALA A 117 5.46 9.54 -8.24
N LEU A 118 4.22 9.50 -8.74
CA LEU A 118 3.25 10.60 -8.61
C LEU A 118 2.83 10.84 -7.15
N ALA A 119 2.66 9.78 -6.36
CA ALA A 119 2.31 9.93 -4.95
C ALA A 119 3.45 10.54 -4.12
N VAL A 120 4.69 10.09 -4.34
CA VAL A 120 5.88 10.63 -3.65
C VAL A 120 6.16 12.07 -4.08
N THR A 121 5.97 12.40 -5.36
CA THR A 121 6.15 13.77 -5.88
C THR A 121 4.91 14.64 -5.73
N ASN A 122 3.90 14.18 -4.99
CA ASN A 122 2.63 14.91 -4.86
C ASN A 122 2.80 16.33 -4.28
N ALA A 123 3.82 16.58 -3.46
CA ALA A 123 4.13 17.92 -2.97
C ALA A 123 4.40 18.95 -4.09
N ASN A 124 4.86 18.49 -5.27
CA ASN A 124 5.24 19.36 -6.38
C ASN A 124 4.06 19.70 -7.31
N HIS A 125 3.03 18.85 -7.37
CA HIS A 125 1.97 18.97 -8.38
C HIS A 125 0.54 18.82 -7.84
N GLY A 126 0.33 18.25 -6.64
CA GLY A 126 -0.99 18.08 -6.04
C GLY A 126 -2.00 17.26 -6.87
N LEU A 127 -1.51 16.27 -7.64
CA LEU A 127 -2.34 15.48 -8.57
C LEU A 127 -3.01 14.29 -7.87
N VAL A 128 -2.37 13.75 -6.83
CA VAL A 128 -2.86 12.62 -6.04
C VAL A 128 -3.69 13.13 -4.85
N TRP A 129 -3.15 14.10 -4.11
CA TRP A 129 -3.88 14.80 -3.05
C TRP A 129 -3.79 16.29 -3.27
N ARG A 130 -4.95 16.96 -3.37
CA ARG A 130 -5.04 18.42 -3.30
C ARG A 130 -4.96 18.87 -1.86
N GLU A 131 -4.24 19.95 -1.59
CA GLU A 131 -4.29 20.60 -0.29
C GLU A 131 -5.69 21.19 -0.09
N THR A 132 -6.56 20.44 0.57
CA THR A 132 -7.78 21.01 1.12
C THR A 132 -7.34 21.90 2.26
N ALA A 133 -7.32 23.22 2.05
CA ALA A 133 -7.40 24.16 3.15
C ALA A 133 -8.53 23.66 4.05
N THR A 134 -8.20 23.26 5.27
CA THR A 134 -9.18 22.84 6.26
C THR A 134 -10.20 23.96 6.33
N ALA A 135 -11.41 23.70 5.81
CA ALA A 135 -12.52 24.61 5.98
C ALA A 135 -12.67 24.80 7.49
N THR A 136 -12.20 25.94 7.98
CA THR A 136 -12.42 26.36 9.35
C THR A 136 -13.93 26.29 9.52
N ALA A 137 -14.41 25.40 10.40
CA ALA A 137 -15.83 25.31 10.68
C ALA A 137 -16.35 26.74 10.91
N PRO A 138 -17.40 27.19 10.19
CA PRO A 138 -17.95 28.52 10.40
C PRO A 138 -18.20 28.69 11.89
N GLY A 139 -17.58 29.72 12.46
CA GLY A 139 -17.55 29.93 13.90
C GLY A 139 -18.93 29.80 14.50
N THR A 140 -19.03 29.06 15.60
CA THR A 140 -20.15 29.16 16.53
C THR A 140 -20.21 30.61 17.02
N GLY A 141 -21.01 31.43 16.35
CA GLY A 141 -21.31 32.79 16.78
C GLY A 141 -21.95 32.77 18.17
N PRO A 142 -21.72 33.78 19.01
CA PRO A 142 -22.26 33.81 20.35
C PRO A 142 -23.80 33.85 20.31
N THR A 143 -24.44 32.89 20.96
CA THR A 143 -25.87 32.92 21.28
C THR A 143 -26.14 34.13 22.17
N ARG A 144 -26.65 35.21 21.58
CA ARG A 144 -27.34 36.28 22.30
C ARG A 144 -28.77 35.80 22.58
N THR A 145 -29.10 35.61 23.85
CA THR A 145 -30.38 35.97 24.49
C THR A 145 -30.16 36.10 25.98
#